data_AF-A0A423PFX6-F1
#
_entry.id   AF-A0A423PFX6-F1
#
_cell.length_a   1.000
_cell.length_b   1.000
_cell.length_c   1.000
_cell.angle_alpha   90.00
_cell.angle_beta   90.00
_cell.angle_gamma   90.00
#
_symmetry.space_group_name_H-M   'P 1'
#
loop_
_entity.id
_entity.type
_entity.pdbx_description
1 polymer ?
#
loop_
_entity_poly.entity_id
_entity_poly.type
_entity_poly.pdbx_seq_one_letter_code
_entity_poly.pdbx_strand_id
1 'polypeptide(L)' 'MSNKQKIVEEIAYLKLWLSVFLVTLLSLGGWIMTRVGTTSPGLVICAATAFIGFFVMCALLHIRIKLEIDRLENE' A
#
# COMPACT_ATOMS: atom_id res chain seq x y z
N MET A 1 -19.26 -22.99 -4.20
CA MET A 1 -18.07 -22.44 -3.51
C MET A 1 -18.53 -21.74 -2.24
N SER A 2 -17.94 -22.08 -1.09
CA SER A 2 -18.31 -21.49 0.20
C SER A 2 -17.87 -20.03 0.25
N ASN A 3 -18.69 -19.11 0.80
CA ASN A 3 -18.36 -17.69 0.92
C ASN A 3 -17.02 -17.45 1.62
N LYS A 4 -16.65 -18.31 2.58
CA LYS A 4 -15.35 -18.25 3.28
C LYS A 4 -14.15 -18.40 2.33
N GLN A 5 -14.23 -19.25 1.30
CA GLN A 5 -13.13 -19.44 0.34
C GLN A 5 -12.91 -18.21 -0.54
N LYS A 6 -13.99 -17.55 -0.98
CA LYS A 6 -13.90 -16.32 -1.77
C LYS A 6 -13.24 -15.18 -0.98
N ILE A 7 -13.59 -15.04 0.30
CA ILE A 7 -13.00 -14.00 1.16
C ILE A 7 -11.50 -14.26 1.38
N VAL A 8 -11.09 -15.52 1.57
CA VAL A 8 -9.67 -15.88 1.70
C VAL A 8 -8.89 -15.56 0.41
N GLU A 9 -9.46 -15.83 -0.76
CA GLU A 9 -8.85 -15.47 -2.05
C GLU A 9 -8.72 -13.94 -2.21
N GLU A 10 -9.74 -13.18 -1.84
CA GLU A 10 -9.66 -11.71 -1.87
C GLU A 10 -8.59 -11.18 -0.91
N ILE A 11 -8.50 -11.71 0.31
CA ILE A 11 -7.44 -11.34 1.26
C ILE A 11 -6.05 -11.64 0.68
N ALA A 12 -5.86 -12.78 0.01
CA ALA A 12 -4.60 -13.13 -0.63
C ALA A 12 -4.23 -12.14 -1.74
N TYR A 13 -5.22 -11.74 -2.55
CA TYR A 13 -5.04 -10.73 -3.58
C TYR A 13 -4.69 -9.35 -2.99
N LEU A 14 -5.38 -8.94 -1.92
CA LEU A 14 -5.10 -7.68 -1.22
C LEU A 14 -3.69 -7.67 -0.60
N LYS A 15 -3.22 -8.80 -0.05
CA LYS A 15 -1.85 -8.94 0.44
C LYS A 15 -0.82 -8.78 -0.67
N LEU A 16 -1.08 -9.34 -1.85
CA LEU A 16 -0.21 -9.18 -3.03
C LEU A 16 -0.12 -7.70 -3.44
N TRP A 17 -1.25 -7.01 -3.52
CA TRP A 17 -1.25 -5.57 -3.81
C TRP A 17 -0.50 -4.76 -2.76
N LEU A 18 -0.67 -5.08 -1.48
CA LEU A 18 0.06 -4.42 -0.40
C LEU A 18 1.59 -4.57 -0.58
N SER A 19 2.07 -5.76 -0.96
CA SER A 19 3.49 -5.97 -1.26
C SER A 19 3.97 -5.12 -2.44
N VAL A 20 3.19 -5.04 -3.53
CA VAL A 20 3.51 -4.20 -4.69
C VAL A 20 3.57 -2.72 -4.30
N PHE A 21 2.61 -2.23 -3.51
CA PHE A 21 2.60 -0.86 -3.04
C PHE A 21 3.76 -0.57 -2.09
N LEU A 22 4.16 -1.51 -1.23
CA LEU A 22 5.32 -1.35 -0.35
C LEU A 22 6.62 -1.15 -1.15
N VAL A 23 6.85 -2.00 -2.16
CA VAL A 23 8.04 -1.89 -3.03
C VAL A 23 8.03 -0.57 -3.81
N THR A 24 6.85 -0.16 -4.30
CA THR A 24 6.68 1.12 -5.00
C THR A 24 7.00 2.29 -4.07
N LEU A 25 6.52 2.26 -2.83
CA LEU A 25 6.78 3.28 -1.82
C LEU A 25 8.28 3.38 -1.51
N LEU A 26 8.96 2.24 -1.29
CA LEU A 26 10.41 2.22 -1.04
C LEU A 26 11.20 2.77 -2.24
N SER A 27 10.81 2.40 -3.45
CA SER A 27 11.46 2.89 -4.68
C SER A 27 11.30 4.39 -4.84
N LEU A 28 10.09 4.91 -4.59
CA LEU A 28 9.82 6.35 -4.64
C LEU A 28 10.56 7.11 -3.54
N GLY A 29 10.59 6.56 -2.31
CA GLY A 29 11.36 7.13 -1.20
C GLY A 29 12.86 7.20 -1.51
N GLY A 30 13.44 6.13 -2.08
CA GLY A 30 14.83 6.11 -2.53
C GLY A 30 15.11 7.11 -3.65
N TRP A 31 14.18 7.25 -4.59
CA TRP A 31 14.28 8.27 -5.64
C TRP A 31 14.28 9.69 -5.06
N ILE A 32 13.36 10.00 -4.13
CA ILE A 32 13.31 11.30 -3.46
C ILE A 32 14.63 11.59 -2.74
N MET A 33 15.13 10.64 -1.93
CA MET A 33 16.37 10.80 -1.17
C MET A 33 17.60 11.07 -2.06
N THR A 34 17.65 10.45 -3.25
CA THR A 34 18.78 10.63 -4.19
C THR A 34 18.66 11.87 -5.07
N ARG A 35 17.45 12.39 -5.29
CA ARG A 35 17.16 13.45 -6.28
C ARG A 35 16.74 14.79 -5.68
N VAL A 36 16.49 14.86 -4.36
CA VAL A 36 16.00 16.08 -3.68
C VAL A 36 16.88 17.31 -3.89
N GLY A 37 18.20 17.15 -4.04
CA GLY A 37 19.14 18.26 -4.25
C GLY A 37 19.49 18.56 -5.71
N THR A 38 19.07 17.72 -6.66
CA THR A 38 19.49 17.79 -8.08
C THR A 38 18.35 18.02 -9.06
N THR A 39 17.10 17.97 -8.57
CA THR A 39 15.89 17.96 -9.41
C THR A 39 14.99 19.15 -9.09
N SER A 40 14.13 19.52 -10.04
CA SER A 40 13.15 20.61 -9.87
C SER A 40 12.35 20.46 -8.57
N PRO A 41 12.24 21.51 -7.74
CA PRO A 41 11.47 21.49 -6.50
C PRO A 41 10.01 21.04 -6.69
N GLY A 42 9.39 21.41 -7.83
CA GLY A 42 8.03 20.99 -8.16
C GLY A 42 7.90 19.47 -8.31
N LEU A 43 8.89 18.81 -8.91
CA LEU A 43 8.88 17.36 -9.08
C LEU A 43 9.08 16.64 -7.74
N VAL A 44 9.93 17.19 -6.87
CA VAL A 44 10.13 16.66 -5.50
C VAL A 44 8.85 16.77 -4.68
N ILE A 45 8.15 17.92 -4.75
CA ILE A 45 6.87 18.10 -4.03
C ILE A 45 5.82 17.12 -4.55
N CYS A 46 5.68 16.96 -5.87
CA CYS A 46 4.77 15.97 -6.45
C CYS A 46 5.13 14.53 -6.05
N ALA A 47 6.42 14.19 -6.00
CA ALA A 47 6.86 12.88 -5.54
C ALA A 47 6.56 12.68 -4.04
N ALA A 48 6.76 13.70 -3.22
CA ALA A 48 6.47 13.65 -1.78
C ALA A 48 4.96 13.51 -1.51
N THR A 49 4.10 14.24 -2.23
CA THR A 49 2.65 14.10 -2.09
C THR A 49 2.17 12.73 -2.55
N ALA A 50 2.70 12.22 -3.67
CA ALA A 50 2.43 10.85 -4.11
C ALA A 50 2.87 9.83 -3.05
N PHE A 51 4.08 9.98 -2.48
CA PHE A 51 4.59 9.11 -1.43
C PHE A 51 3.66 9.06 -0.20
N ILE A 52 3.18 10.21 0.27
CA ILE A 52 2.22 10.29 1.37
C ILE A 52 0.91 9.60 1.00
N GLY A 53 0.38 9.85 -0.21
CA GLY A 53 -0.84 9.20 -0.70
C GLY A 53 -0.73 7.68 -0.76
N PHE A 54 0.38 7.16 -1.30
CA PHE A 54 0.68 5.74 -1.33
C PHE A 54 0.80 5.14 0.08
N PHE A 55 1.45 5.86 1.00
CA PHE A 55 1.57 5.42 2.39
C PHE A 55 0.21 5.28 3.07
N VAL A 56 -0.68 6.28 2.90
CA VAL A 56 -2.05 6.24 3.43
C VAL A 56 -2.84 5.09 2.81
N MET A 57 -2.74 4.87 1.50
CA MET A 57 -3.41 3.75 0.84
C MET A 57 -2.93 2.39 1.36
N CYS A 58 -1.63 2.21 1.55
CA CYS A 58 -1.08 1.01 2.20
C CYS A 58 -1.66 0.79 3.60
N ALA A 59 -1.70 1.85 4.42
CA ALA A 59 -2.23 1.75 5.78
C ALA A 59 -3.72 1.37 5.78
N LEU A 60 -4.53 1.99 4.93
CA LEU A 60 -5.95 1.67 4.79
C LEU A 60 -6.17 0.24 4.32
N LEU A 61 -5.40 -0.21 3.32
CA LEU A 61 -5.50 -1.57 2.80
C LEU A 61 -5.14 -2.59 3.88
N HIS A 62 -4.07 -2.34 4.64
CA HIS A 62 -3.67 -3.20 5.76
C HIS A 62 -4.75 -3.28 6.84
N ILE A 63 -5.36 -2.16 7.22
CA ILE A 63 -6.46 -2.13 8.20
C ILE A 63 -7.67 -2.93 7.68
N ARG A 64 -8.03 -2.77 6.40
CA ARG A 64 -9.15 -3.50 5.79
C ARG A 64 -8.91 -5.00 5.81
N ILE A 65 -7.70 -5.45 5.46
CA ILE A 65 -7.33 -6.87 5.53
C ILE A 65 -7.46 -7.38 6.97
N LYS A 66 -6.95 -6.63 7.96
CA LYS A 66 -7.01 -7.03 9.36
C LYS A 66 -8.45 -7.18 9.86
N LEU A 67 -9.29 -6.18 9.58
CA LEU A 67 -10.71 -6.20 9.98
C LEU A 67 -11.46 -7.39 9.37
N GLU A 68 -11.15 -7.74 8.13
CA GLU A 68 -11.80 -8.86 7.45
C GLU A 68 -11.35 -10.22 7.99
N ILE A 69 -10.07 -10.34 8.35
CA ILE A 69 -9.56 -11.53 9.05
C ILE A 69 -10.24 -11.67 10.42
N ASP A 70 -10.29 -10.59 11.21
CA ASP A 70 -10.94 -10.59 12.52
C ASP A 70 -12.44 -10.93 12.39
N ARG A 71 -13.12 -10.45 11.34
CA ARG A 71 -14.53 -10.79 11.05
C ARG A 71 -14.70 -12.29 10.81
N LEU A 72 -13.81 -12.90 10.02
CA LEU A 72 -13.85 -14.34 9.71
C LEU A 72 -13.52 -15.23 10.91
N GLU A 73 -12.69 -14.77 11.83
CA GLU A 73 -12.32 -15.51 13.05
C GLU A 73 -13.47 -15.54 14.07
N ASN A 74 -14.29 -14.49 14.10
CA ASN A 74 -15.43 -14.35 15.02
C ASN A 74 -16.77 -14.91 14.46
N GLU A 75 -16.77 -15.54 13.27
CA GLU A 75 -17.94 -16.10 12.57
C GLU A 75 -17.89 -17.63 12.42
#